data_AF-A0A1G8D9V2-F1
#
_entry.id   AF-A0A1G8D9V2-F1
#
_cell.length_a   1.000
_cell.length_b   1.000
_cell.length_c   1.000
_cell.angle_alpha   90.00
_cell.angle_beta   90.00
_cell.angle_gamma   90.00
#
_symmetry.space_group_name_H-M   'P 1'
#
loop_
_entity.id
_entity.type
_entity.pdbx_description
1 polymer ?
#
loop_
_entity_poly.entity_id
_entity_poly.type
_entity_poly.pdbx_seq_one_letter_code
_entity_poly.pdbx_strand_id
1 'polypeptide(L)'
;MIWEIDDGARSVEGLDAAGRPDPGYAAALGLLPAPYARRAVATGIEVLVYLLLQLPVLLVAMPALVSVMGEQSPAASMTQRDDAVLVLVCALASSVLTTAFVLVQLILHGRKGVTLGKGLLGIRSVNVRTLERPGFWRGAVVRYLVLYGSFLVPLLGPLLVIALSPLWDTQRRGRGWPDLAGATWFVDIRRGLNPYDVKRMRIARKTVATDLRDERPELPSLATSEMERGPAPFIPATRSRGGVLGAHGVKAPVAPSVPPPAPAPSASATWAPPVLLDAPPASAPAAAARALAVAPAAASASPPPAYSLVLDAGDVIVLGGAGVLLGRAPAAAAGDLGVAMVAVADTTMSISKTHLAVLRRGREIVAVDRHSTNGSAIVRGGAEHRLVPGQPAIVHPGDTLTFGDRSATVRAD
;
A
#
# COMPACT_ATOMS: atom_id res chain seq x y z
N MET A 1 -34.95 -11.81 9.90
CA MET A 1 -34.63 -11.05 8.68
C MET A 1 -33.46 -10.15 9.04
N ILE A 2 -32.25 -10.60 8.76
CA ILE A 2 -31.01 -9.86 9.08
C ILE A 2 -30.73 -9.00 7.84
N TRP A 3 -30.57 -7.70 8.04
CA TRP A 3 -30.20 -6.78 6.97
C TRP A 3 -28.79 -7.15 6.50
N GLU A 4 -28.69 -7.73 5.31
CA GLU A 4 -27.43 -7.72 4.56
C GLU A 4 -27.10 -6.26 4.28
N ILE A 5 -26.10 -5.73 4.97
CA ILE A 5 -25.43 -4.51 4.53
C ILE A 5 -24.70 -4.93 3.26
N ASP A 6 -25.30 -4.63 2.12
CA ASP A 6 -24.67 -4.76 0.81
C ASP A 6 -23.31 -4.06 0.94
N ASP A 7 -22.22 -4.84 0.88
CA ASP A 7 -20.83 -4.38 0.90
C ASP A 7 -20.62 -3.57 -0.39
N GLY A 8 -21.18 -2.36 -0.41
CA GLY A 8 -21.33 -1.54 -1.60
C GLY A 8 -19.97 -1.42 -2.27
N ALA A 9 -19.91 -1.89 -3.52
CA ALA A 9 -18.71 -1.81 -4.35
C ALA A 9 -18.08 -0.43 -4.17
N ARG A 10 -16.89 -0.40 -3.55
CA ARG A 10 -16.17 0.82 -3.17
C ARG A 10 -16.29 1.87 -4.27
N SER A 11 -17.13 2.89 -4.05
CA SER A 11 -17.47 3.82 -5.11
C SER A 11 -16.22 4.59 -5.51
N VAL A 12 -15.87 4.50 -6.79
CA VAL A 12 -14.68 5.17 -7.31
C VAL A 12 -15.02 6.65 -7.46
N GLU A 13 -14.50 7.47 -6.56
CA GLU A 13 -14.64 8.92 -6.59
C GLU A 13 -13.99 9.52 -7.85
N GLY A 14 -14.52 10.65 -8.33
CA GLY A 14 -13.95 11.36 -9.48
C GLY A 14 -14.26 10.74 -10.84
N LEU A 15 -15.38 10.01 -10.94
CA LEU A 15 -15.93 9.56 -12.21
C LEU A 15 -17.13 10.42 -12.60
N ASP A 16 -17.28 10.71 -13.90
CA ASP A 16 -18.47 11.36 -14.45
C ASP A 16 -19.68 10.42 -14.47
N ALA A 17 -20.85 10.93 -14.88
CA ALA A 17 -22.08 10.13 -14.97
C ALA A 17 -21.97 8.91 -15.92
N ALA A 18 -21.00 8.92 -16.84
CA ALA A 18 -20.71 7.81 -17.75
C ALA A 18 -19.59 6.87 -17.21
N GLY A 19 -19.12 7.07 -15.98
CA GLY A 19 -18.07 6.28 -15.34
C GLY A 19 -16.66 6.58 -15.83
N ARG A 20 -16.46 7.70 -16.54
CA ARG A 20 -15.15 8.14 -17.08
C ARG A 20 -14.42 9.02 -16.07
N PRO A 21 -13.08 8.97 -16.01
CA PRO A 21 -12.31 9.81 -15.08
C PRO A 21 -12.46 11.31 -15.33
N ASP A 22 -12.98 12.03 -14.34
CA ASP A 22 -13.15 13.48 -14.40
C ASP A 22 -11.81 14.22 -14.20
N PRO A 23 -11.33 15.01 -15.18
CA PRO A 23 -10.13 15.82 -15.01
C PRO A 23 -10.29 16.94 -13.97
N GLY A 24 -11.50 17.47 -13.80
CA GLY A 24 -11.81 18.51 -12.81
C GLY A 24 -11.56 18.03 -11.39
N TYR A 25 -12.12 16.87 -11.03
CA TYR A 25 -11.88 16.24 -9.73
C TYR A 25 -10.38 16.00 -9.44
N ALA A 26 -9.62 15.47 -10.41
CA ALA A 26 -8.19 15.25 -10.21
C ALA A 26 -7.42 16.57 -9.98
N ALA A 27 -7.79 17.63 -10.69
CA ALA A 27 -7.22 18.97 -10.49
C ALA A 27 -7.60 19.57 -9.13
N ALA A 28 -8.85 19.38 -8.68
CA ALA A 28 -9.33 19.83 -7.37
C ALA A 28 -8.59 19.15 -6.22
N LEU A 29 -8.19 17.88 -6.38
CA LEU A 29 -7.30 17.20 -5.44
C LEU A 29 -5.86 17.77 -5.41
N GLY A 30 -5.51 18.66 -6.34
CA GLY A 30 -4.15 19.18 -6.51
C GLY A 30 -3.21 18.27 -7.30
N LEU A 31 -3.73 17.31 -8.07
CA LEU A 31 -2.92 16.49 -8.97
C LEU A 31 -2.67 17.25 -10.27
N LEU A 32 -1.39 17.43 -10.60
CA LEU A 32 -0.97 18.12 -11.82
C LEU A 32 -0.47 17.10 -12.87
N PRO A 33 -0.84 17.24 -14.15
CA PRO A 33 -0.30 16.38 -15.20
C PRO A 33 1.21 16.59 -15.33
N ALA A 34 1.96 15.50 -15.50
CA ALA A 34 3.39 15.59 -15.77
C ALA A 34 3.62 16.18 -17.18
N PRO A 35 4.46 17.23 -17.33
CA PRO A 35 4.72 17.86 -18.61
C PRO A 35 5.41 16.89 -19.58
N TYR A 36 5.05 17.01 -20.86
CA TYR A 36 5.54 16.11 -21.92
C TYR A 36 7.06 16.04 -21.99
N ALA A 37 7.75 17.18 -21.93
CA ALA A 37 9.22 17.22 -21.96
C ALA A 37 9.83 16.36 -20.84
N ARG A 38 9.28 16.43 -19.63
CA ARG A 38 9.81 15.65 -18.50
C ARG A 38 9.47 14.17 -18.61
N ARG A 39 8.32 13.82 -19.20
CA ARG A 39 8.00 12.42 -19.55
C ARG A 39 8.95 11.88 -20.62
N ALA A 40 9.26 12.68 -21.64
CA ALA A 40 10.20 12.31 -22.70
C ALA A 40 11.61 12.09 -22.14
N VAL A 41 12.10 13.00 -21.28
CA VAL A 41 13.41 12.82 -20.61
C VAL A 41 13.41 11.60 -19.69
N ALA A 42 12.32 11.32 -18.96
CA ALA A 42 12.21 10.11 -18.13
C ALA A 42 12.41 8.84 -18.98
N THR A 43 11.70 8.76 -20.11
CA THR A 43 11.83 7.65 -21.06
C THR A 43 13.23 7.63 -21.69
N GLY A 44 13.81 8.79 -22.02
CA GLY A 44 15.15 8.90 -22.58
C GLY A 44 16.24 8.35 -21.65
N ILE A 45 16.13 8.59 -20.33
CA ILE A 45 17.03 7.99 -19.33
C ILE A 45 16.93 6.45 -19.36
N GLU A 46 15.73 5.91 -19.45
CA GLU A 46 15.52 4.46 -19.50
C GLU A 46 16.05 3.84 -20.80
N VAL A 47 15.84 4.51 -21.93
CA VAL A 47 16.41 4.11 -23.23
C VAL A 47 17.94 4.18 -23.19
N LEU A 48 18.52 5.22 -22.59
CA LEU A 48 19.97 5.34 -22.45
C LEU A 48 20.53 4.17 -21.63
N VAL A 49 19.95 3.86 -20.47
CA VAL A 49 20.39 2.71 -19.66
C VAL A 49 20.24 1.41 -20.43
N TYR A 50 19.12 1.22 -21.15
CA TYR A 50 18.94 0.05 -22.01
C TYR A 50 20.04 -0.06 -23.07
N LEU A 51 20.35 1.04 -23.78
CA LEU A 51 21.41 1.05 -24.80
C LEU A 51 22.80 0.78 -24.21
N LEU A 52 23.10 1.32 -23.03
CA LEU A 52 24.35 1.04 -22.31
C LEU A 52 24.48 -0.44 -21.97
N LEU A 53 23.40 -1.09 -21.54
CA LEU A 53 23.38 -2.53 -21.26
C LEU A 53 23.53 -3.38 -22.53
N GLN A 54 23.28 -2.81 -23.71
CA GLN A 54 23.46 -3.48 -25.01
C GLN A 54 24.86 -3.29 -25.60
N LEU A 55 25.69 -2.39 -25.06
CA LEU A 55 27.02 -2.13 -25.62
C LEU A 55 27.90 -3.38 -25.80
N PRO A 56 27.97 -4.35 -24.86
CA PRO A 56 28.79 -5.54 -25.07
C PRO A 56 28.30 -6.39 -26.25
N VAL A 57 26.98 -6.53 -26.43
CA VAL A 57 26.42 -7.19 -27.63
C VAL A 57 26.72 -6.39 -28.90
N LEU A 58 26.51 -5.08 -28.88
CA LEU A 58 26.65 -4.23 -30.07
C LEU A 58 28.11 -4.10 -30.54
N LEU A 59 29.07 -4.07 -29.61
CA LEU A 59 30.48 -3.85 -29.91
C LEU A 59 31.27 -5.16 -30.12
N VAL A 60 30.83 -6.27 -29.52
CA VAL A 60 31.56 -7.56 -29.57
C VAL A 60 30.75 -8.63 -30.28
N ALA A 61 29.56 -8.97 -29.75
CA ALA A 61 28.82 -10.13 -30.25
C ALA A 61 28.22 -9.93 -31.64
N MET A 62 27.72 -8.73 -31.95
CA MET A 62 27.12 -8.41 -33.25
C MET A 62 28.14 -8.42 -34.38
N PRO A 63 29.31 -7.75 -34.29
CA PRO A 63 30.35 -7.85 -35.30
C PRO A 63 30.85 -9.29 -35.50
N ALA A 64 31.01 -10.05 -34.41
CA ALA A 64 31.36 -11.47 -34.50
C ALA A 64 30.30 -12.27 -35.28
N LEU A 65 29.01 -12.07 -34.98
CA LEU A 65 27.91 -12.72 -35.70
C LEU A 65 27.87 -12.35 -37.19
N VAL A 66 28.05 -11.07 -37.51
CA VAL A 66 28.09 -10.59 -38.90
C VAL A 66 29.28 -11.20 -39.66
N SER A 67 30.44 -11.32 -39.01
CA SER A 67 31.65 -11.85 -39.64
C SER A 67 31.53 -13.31 -40.11
N VAL A 68 30.70 -14.12 -39.45
CA VAL A 68 30.51 -15.54 -39.80
C VAL A 68 29.22 -15.81 -40.61
N MET A 69 28.40 -14.78 -40.84
CA MET A 69 27.07 -14.95 -41.45
C MET A 69 27.13 -15.45 -42.90
N GLY A 70 28.24 -15.21 -43.60
CA GLY A 70 28.48 -15.68 -44.98
C GLY A 70 29.20 -17.02 -45.09
N GLU A 71 29.59 -17.63 -43.96
CA GLU A 71 30.33 -18.89 -43.96
C GLU A 71 29.45 -20.09 -44.32
N GLN A 72 30.05 -21.15 -44.89
CA GLN A 72 29.32 -22.39 -45.19
C GLN A 72 28.75 -23.05 -43.92
N SER A 73 29.44 -22.89 -42.79
CA SER A 73 29.01 -23.38 -41.48
C SER A 73 29.18 -22.29 -40.41
N PRO A 74 28.25 -21.32 -40.31
CA PRO A 74 28.37 -20.18 -39.40
C PRO A 74 28.50 -20.59 -37.93
N ALA A 75 27.78 -21.63 -37.51
CA ALA A 75 27.82 -22.13 -36.14
C ALA A 75 29.20 -22.72 -35.80
N ALA A 76 29.76 -23.56 -36.68
CA ALA A 76 31.10 -24.12 -36.49
C ALA A 76 32.16 -23.02 -36.48
N SER A 77 32.06 -22.09 -37.44
CA SER A 77 32.95 -20.93 -37.55
C SER A 77 32.89 -20.04 -36.31
N MET A 78 31.72 -19.84 -35.71
CA MET A 78 31.55 -19.10 -34.46
C MET A 78 32.24 -19.80 -33.28
N THR A 79 32.07 -21.12 -33.16
CA THR A 79 32.66 -21.89 -32.05
C THR A 79 34.18 -22.03 -32.15
N GLN A 80 34.74 -21.89 -33.35
CA GLN A 80 36.18 -22.03 -33.60
C GLN A 80 36.94 -20.69 -33.45
N ARG A 81 36.25 -19.58 -33.15
CA ARG A 81 36.93 -18.29 -32.96
C ARG A 81 37.76 -18.29 -31.68
N ASP A 82 38.94 -17.67 -31.75
CA ASP A 82 39.82 -17.47 -30.59
C ASP A 82 39.13 -16.69 -29.45
N ASP A 83 38.20 -15.79 -29.80
CA ASP A 83 37.43 -14.95 -28.87
C ASP A 83 36.01 -15.47 -28.59
N ALA A 84 35.67 -16.71 -28.97
CA ALA A 84 34.31 -17.26 -28.86
C ALA A 84 33.72 -17.17 -27.43
N VAL A 85 34.55 -17.41 -26.41
CA VAL A 85 34.14 -17.29 -25.00
C VAL A 85 33.79 -15.84 -24.65
N LEU A 86 34.58 -14.87 -25.09
CA LEU A 86 34.31 -13.46 -24.85
C LEU A 86 33.00 -13.03 -25.52
N VAL A 87 32.79 -13.43 -26.77
CA VAL A 87 31.55 -13.19 -27.53
C VAL A 87 30.33 -13.73 -26.77
N LEU A 88 30.40 -14.98 -26.30
CA LEU A 88 29.34 -15.62 -25.53
C LEU A 88 29.08 -14.89 -24.20
N VAL A 89 30.13 -14.52 -23.47
CA VAL A 89 30.02 -13.79 -22.20
C VAL A 89 29.38 -12.42 -22.43
N CYS A 90 29.80 -11.65 -23.44
CA CYS A 90 29.21 -10.35 -23.78
C CYS A 90 27.74 -10.48 -24.17
N ALA A 91 27.37 -11.52 -24.94
CA ALA A 91 25.99 -11.80 -25.31
C ALA A 91 25.12 -12.15 -24.10
N LEU A 92 25.59 -13.06 -23.26
CA LEU A 92 24.87 -13.51 -22.07
C LEU A 92 24.73 -12.39 -21.05
N ALA A 93 25.81 -11.64 -20.77
CA ALA A 93 25.80 -10.53 -19.84
C ALA A 93 24.78 -9.46 -20.27
N SER A 94 24.79 -9.05 -21.53
CA SER A 94 23.84 -8.06 -22.04
C SER A 94 22.40 -8.56 -21.95
N SER A 95 22.16 -9.83 -22.30
CA SER A 95 20.82 -10.44 -22.24
C SER A 95 20.28 -10.54 -20.82
N VAL A 96 21.09 -11.05 -19.88
CA VAL A 96 20.72 -11.20 -18.46
C VAL A 96 20.48 -9.84 -17.81
N LEU A 97 21.41 -8.89 -17.98
CA LEU A 97 21.30 -7.57 -17.37
C LEU A 97 20.12 -6.78 -17.92
N THR A 98 19.89 -6.84 -19.24
CA THR A 98 18.75 -6.17 -19.86
C THR A 98 17.43 -6.78 -19.42
N THR A 99 17.35 -8.11 -19.34
CA THR A 99 16.16 -8.81 -18.84
C THR A 99 15.86 -8.43 -17.39
N ALA A 100 16.88 -8.45 -16.53
CA ALA A 100 16.75 -8.01 -15.14
C ALA A 100 16.30 -6.55 -15.05
N PHE A 101 16.90 -5.66 -15.85
CA PHE A 101 16.52 -4.25 -15.89
C PHE A 101 15.05 -4.07 -16.29
N VAL A 102 14.60 -4.70 -17.37
CA VAL A 102 13.21 -4.64 -17.86
C VAL A 102 12.23 -5.16 -16.80
N LEU A 103 12.52 -6.32 -16.18
CA LEU A 103 11.69 -6.88 -15.12
C LEU A 103 11.59 -5.94 -13.92
N VAL A 104 12.72 -5.36 -13.48
CA VAL A 104 12.73 -4.39 -12.39
C VAL A 104 11.92 -3.15 -12.74
N GLN A 105 12.07 -2.58 -13.95
CA GLN A 105 11.25 -1.43 -14.38
C GLN A 105 9.76 -1.78 -14.39
N LEU A 106 9.39 -2.97 -14.87
CA LEU A 106 8.01 -3.44 -14.95
C LEU A 106 7.39 -3.61 -13.55
N ILE A 107 8.12 -4.23 -12.63
CA ILE A 107 7.71 -4.43 -11.23
C ILE A 107 7.57 -3.09 -10.51
N LEU A 108 8.56 -2.20 -10.64
CA LEU A 108 8.51 -0.87 -10.02
C LEU A 108 7.34 -0.04 -10.57
N HIS A 109 7.09 -0.10 -11.87
CA HIS A 109 6.00 0.65 -12.47
C HIS A 109 4.65 0.17 -11.96
N GLY A 110 4.41 -1.15 -11.96
CA GLY A 110 3.15 -1.73 -11.52
C GLY A 110 2.90 -1.60 -10.02
N ARG A 111 3.93 -1.84 -9.20
CA ARG A 111 3.80 -1.90 -7.73
C ARG A 111 4.04 -0.58 -7.02
N LYS A 112 4.85 0.32 -7.59
CA LYS A 112 5.24 1.59 -6.98
C LYS A 112 4.91 2.80 -7.86
N GLY A 113 4.33 2.61 -9.05
CA GLY A 113 3.97 3.71 -9.95
C GLY A 113 5.16 4.52 -10.42
N VAL A 114 6.35 3.91 -10.49
CA VAL A 114 7.60 4.60 -10.78
C VAL A 114 8.49 3.70 -11.63
N THR A 115 9.28 4.33 -12.49
CA THR A 115 10.41 3.71 -13.19
C THR A 115 11.64 4.56 -12.90
N LEU A 116 12.84 4.10 -13.26
CA LEU A 116 14.08 4.81 -12.97
C LEU A 116 14.00 6.29 -13.37
N GLY A 117 13.65 6.58 -14.63
CA GLY A 117 13.57 7.94 -15.13
C GLY A 117 12.45 8.76 -14.47
N LYS A 118 11.28 8.15 -14.24
CA LYS A 118 10.17 8.81 -13.55
C LYS A 118 10.51 9.15 -12.10
N GLY A 119 11.25 8.26 -11.43
CA GLY A 119 11.73 8.46 -10.06
C GLY A 119 12.63 9.68 -9.97
N LEU A 120 13.64 9.73 -10.83
CA LEU A 120 14.59 10.85 -10.92
C LEU A 120 13.88 12.18 -11.22
N LEU A 121 12.86 12.16 -12.08
CA LEU A 121 12.17 13.37 -12.52
C LEU A 121 10.93 13.74 -11.70
N GLY A 122 10.66 13.06 -10.59
CA GLY A 122 9.50 13.35 -9.74
C GLY A 122 8.17 13.18 -10.47
N ILE A 123 8.06 12.09 -11.23
CA ILE A 123 6.82 11.66 -11.90
C ILE A 123 6.30 10.42 -11.16
N ARG A 124 4.98 10.34 -11.00
CA ARG A 124 4.29 9.11 -10.57
C ARG A 124 3.25 8.70 -11.60
N SER A 125 3.10 7.40 -11.75
CA SER A 125 2.13 6.79 -12.66
C SER A 125 0.98 6.25 -11.85
N VAL A 126 -0.24 6.72 -12.08
CA VAL A 126 -1.44 6.29 -11.36
C VAL A 126 -2.42 5.61 -12.31
N ASN A 127 -3.30 4.78 -11.77
CA ASN A 127 -4.49 4.38 -12.50
C ASN A 127 -5.38 5.61 -12.72
N VAL A 128 -5.78 5.86 -13.96
CA VAL A 128 -6.54 7.07 -14.31
C VAL A 128 -7.91 7.14 -13.63
N ARG A 129 -8.53 6.00 -13.33
CA ARG A 129 -9.85 5.92 -12.69
C ARG A 129 -9.76 6.03 -11.18
N THR A 130 -8.89 5.24 -10.55
CA THR A 130 -8.85 5.14 -9.08
C THR A 130 -7.87 6.11 -8.43
N LEU A 131 -6.95 6.69 -9.21
CA LEU A 131 -5.81 7.49 -8.74
C LEU A 131 -4.83 6.71 -7.84
N GLU A 132 -5.01 5.39 -7.75
CA GLU A 132 -4.13 4.49 -7.01
C GLU A 132 -2.96 4.02 -7.89
N ARG A 133 -2.20 3.04 -7.42
CA ARG A 133 -1.12 2.42 -8.19
C ARG A 133 -1.67 1.77 -9.47
N PRO A 134 -0.92 1.77 -10.58
CA PRO A 134 -1.40 1.25 -11.86
C PRO A 134 -1.78 -0.24 -11.83
N GLY A 135 -1.14 -1.01 -10.95
CA GLY A 135 -1.22 -2.46 -10.92
C GLY A 135 -0.23 -3.10 -11.88
N PHE A 136 0.20 -4.32 -11.57
CA PHE A 136 1.24 -5.01 -12.33
C PHE A 136 0.75 -5.43 -13.73
N TRP A 137 -0.34 -6.20 -13.81
CA TRP A 137 -0.82 -6.75 -15.08
C TRP A 137 -1.36 -5.69 -16.03
N ARG A 138 -2.49 -5.08 -15.68
CA ARG A 138 -3.12 -4.09 -16.55
C ARG A 138 -2.27 -2.81 -16.64
N GLY A 139 -1.80 -2.28 -15.52
CA GLY A 139 -1.07 -1.02 -15.49
C GLY A 139 0.32 -1.07 -16.14
N ALA A 140 1.11 -2.11 -15.84
CA ALA A 140 2.48 -2.21 -16.31
C ALA A 140 2.64 -3.14 -17.51
N VAL A 141 2.24 -4.41 -17.41
CA VAL A 141 2.45 -5.42 -18.47
C VAL A 141 1.76 -5.04 -19.76
N VAL A 142 0.45 -4.78 -19.75
CA VAL A 142 -0.29 -4.43 -20.98
C VAL A 142 0.29 -3.17 -21.63
N ARG A 143 0.58 -2.14 -20.83
CA ARG A 143 1.23 -0.92 -21.32
C ARG A 143 2.57 -1.23 -22.00
N TYR A 144 3.39 -2.07 -21.39
CA TYR A 144 4.70 -2.44 -21.91
C TYR A 144 4.61 -3.31 -23.16
N LEU A 145 3.62 -4.20 -23.23
CA LEU A 145 3.34 -5.01 -24.44
C LEU A 145 2.93 -4.14 -25.63
N VAL A 146 2.08 -3.13 -25.42
CA VAL A 146 1.73 -2.19 -26.50
C VAL A 146 2.96 -1.37 -26.92
N LEU A 147 3.80 -0.96 -25.97
CA LEU A 147 5.05 -0.26 -26.25
C LEU A 147 6.00 -1.14 -27.08
N TYR A 148 6.27 -2.37 -26.66
CA TYR A 148 7.14 -3.31 -27.38
C TYR A 148 6.57 -3.74 -28.72
N GLY A 149 5.26 -4.01 -28.77
CA GLY A 149 4.55 -4.34 -30.01
C GLY A 149 4.65 -3.24 -31.06
N SER A 150 4.81 -1.97 -30.64
CA SER A 150 5.06 -0.88 -31.59
C SER A 150 6.35 -1.07 -32.40
N PHE A 151 7.36 -1.77 -31.88
CA PHE A 151 8.61 -2.04 -32.59
C PHE A 151 8.50 -3.15 -33.65
N LEU A 152 7.35 -3.81 -33.81
CA LEU A 152 7.11 -4.76 -34.91
C LEU A 152 7.22 -4.10 -36.29
N VAL A 153 6.86 -2.82 -36.39
CA VAL A 153 7.14 -1.98 -37.56
C VAL A 153 8.22 -0.98 -37.16
N PRO A 154 9.50 -1.24 -37.48
CA PRO A 154 10.60 -0.40 -37.04
C PRO A 154 10.40 1.06 -37.43
N LEU A 155 10.76 1.98 -36.54
CA LEU A 155 10.64 3.44 -36.68
C LEU A 155 9.20 3.98 -36.78
N LEU A 156 8.39 3.48 -37.71
CA LEU A 156 7.02 3.96 -37.93
C LEU A 156 6.09 3.61 -36.77
N GLY A 157 6.19 2.40 -36.24
CA GLY A 157 5.36 1.97 -35.12
C GLY A 157 5.60 2.77 -33.83
N PRO A 158 6.85 2.95 -33.36
CA PRO A 158 7.14 3.81 -32.21
C PRO A 158 6.77 5.28 -32.46
N LEU A 159 6.98 5.79 -33.68
CA LEU A 159 6.57 7.16 -34.05
C LEU A 159 5.05 7.35 -33.88
N LEU A 160 4.24 6.44 -34.41
CA LEU A 160 2.78 6.50 -34.31
C LEU A 160 2.30 6.25 -32.88
N VAL A 161 2.72 5.14 -32.27
CA VAL A 161 2.19 4.64 -30.99
C VAL A 161 2.72 5.43 -29.79
N ILE A 162 3.94 5.95 -29.82
CA ILE A 162 4.57 6.59 -28.66
C ILE A 162 4.62 8.11 -28.84
N ALA A 163 5.11 8.60 -29.98
CA ALA A 163 5.35 10.03 -30.16
C ALA A 163 4.09 10.81 -30.57
N LEU A 164 3.32 10.28 -31.52
CA LEU A 164 2.14 10.97 -32.06
C LEU A 164 0.85 10.63 -31.30
N SER A 165 0.71 9.40 -30.80
CA SER A 165 -0.52 8.95 -30.12
C SER A 165 -1.09 9.89 -29.04
N PRO A 166 -0.28 10.60 -28.21
CA PRO A 166 -0.81 11.52 -27.21
C PRO A 166 -1.53 12.75 -27.80
N LEU A 167 -1.27 13.09 -29.08
CA LEU A 167 -1.94 14.21 -29.76
C LEU A 167 -3.41 13.93 -30.05
N TRP A 168 -3.81 12.66 -30.09
CA TRP A 168 -5.21 12.22 -30.27
C TRP A 168 -5.92 11.93 -28.94
N ASP A 169 -5.36 12.33 -27.80
CA ASP A 169 -6.02 12.16 -26.50
C ASP A 169 -7.19 13.15 -26.35
N THR A 170 -8.41 12.64 -26.57
CA THR A 170 -9.66 13.41 -26.42
C THR A 170 -9.88 13.92 -25.01
N GLN A 171 -9.29 13.29 -23.99
CA GLN A 171 -9.41 13.69 -22.59
C GLN A 171 -8.40 14.79 -22.20
N ARG A 172 -7.52 15.23 -23.11
CA ARG A 172 -6.48 16.25 -22.90
C ARG A 172 -5.59 15.99 -21.67
N ARG A 173 -5.42 14.73 -21.27
CA ARG A 173 -4.51 14.32 -20.17
C ARG A 173 -3.12 13.95 -20.68
N GLY A 174 -2.96 13.94 -22.00
CA GLY A 174 -1.74 13.61 -22.73
C GLY A 174 -1.39 12.14 -22.72
N ARG A 175 -2.39 11.26 -22.72
CA ARG A 175 -2.21 9.81 -22.65
C ARG A 175 -2.01 9.25 -24.05
N GLY A 176 -0.90 8.57 -24.28
CA GLY A 176 -0.69 7.82 -25.53
C GLY A 176 -1.45 6.49 -25.52
N TRP A 177 -1.45 5.76 -26.64
CA TRP A 177 -2.07 4.43 -26.73
C TRP A 177 -1.56 3.43 -25.68
N PRO A 178 -0.25 3.35 -25.34
CA PRO A 178 0.20 2.51 -24.24
C PRO A 178 -0.43 2.90 -22.89
N ASP A 179 -0.59 4.21 -22.66
CA ASP A 179 -1.14 4.73 -21.41
C ASP A 179 -2.68 4.54 -21.34
N LEU A 180 -3.36 4.56 -22.50
CA LEU A 180 -4.77 4.22 -22.64
C LEU A 180 -5.01 2.74 -22.34
N ALA A 181 -4.25 1.85 -23.00
CA ALA A 181 -4.33 0.40 -22.79
C ALA A 181 -4.04 0.01 -21.34
N GLY A 182 -3.02 0.64 -20.74
CA GLY A 182 -2.66 0.41 -19.33
C GLY A 182 -3.56 1.10 -18.31
N ALA A 183 -4.55 1.89 -18.74
CA ALA A 183 -5.33 2.77 -17.86
C ALA A 183 -4.47 3.66 -16.95
N THR A 184 -3.31 4.12 -17.45
CA THR A 184 -2.34 4.90 -16.67
C THR A 184 -2.41 6.39 -16.99
N TRP A 185 -2.08 7.21 -16.00
CA TRP A 185 -1.89 8.66 -16.11
C TRP A 185 -0.66 9.09 -15.31
N PHE A 186 0.05 10.11 -15.77
CA PHE A 186 1.31 10.56 -15.16
C PHE A 186 1.14 11.90 -14.47
N VAL A 187 1.48 11.94 -13.19
CA VAL A 187 1.34 13.12 -12.35
C VAL A 187 2.70 13.69 -11.93
N ASP A 188 2.77 15.01 -11.83
CA ASP A 188 3.89 15.78 -11.32
C ASP A 188 3.81 15.85 -9.79
N ILE A 189 4.75 15.20 -9.10
CA ILE A 189 4.83 15.26 -7.64
C ILE A 189 5.85 16.29 -7.12
N ARG A 190 6.54 17.00 -8.02
CA ARG A 190 7.41 18.13 -7.64
C ARG A 190 6.60 19.40 -7.45
N ARG A 191 5.58 19.60 -8.29
CA ARG A 191 4.67 20.76 -8.24
C ARG A 191 3.29 20.44 -7.69
N GLY A 192 2.83 19.19 -7.84
CA GLY A 192 1.51 18.76 -7.41
C GLY A 192 1.53 17.81 -6.21
N LEU A 193 0.33 17.40 -5.81
CA LEU A 193 0.14 16.41 -4.75
C LEU A 193 0.73 15.05 -5.14
N ASN A 194 1.44 14.41 -4.22
CA ASN A 194 1.87 13.03 -4.39
C ASN A 194 0.67 12.08 -4.12
N PRO A 195 0.18 11.34 -5.12
CA PRO A 195 -0.99 10.45 -4.96
C PRO A 195 -0.75 9.29 -3.99
N TYR A 196 0.51 9.00 -3.64
CA TYR A 196 0.86 7.93 -2.71
C TYR A 196 1.12 8.41 -1.29
N ASP A 197 1.01 9.71 -1.03
CA ASP A 197 0.93 10.23 0.33
C ASP A 197 -0.50 10.06 0.84
N VAL A 198 -0.73 9.00 1.61
CA VAL A 198 -2.06 8.61 2.11
C VAL A 198 -2.70 9.73 2.94
N LYS A 199 -1.91 10.42 3.78
CA LYS A 199 -2.43 11.47 4.65
C LYS A 199 -2.83 12.69 3.84
N ARG A 200 -1.96 13.17 2.94
CA ARG A 200 -2.26 14.34 2.11
C ARG A 200 -3.41 14.06 1.13
N MET A 201 -3.47 12.86 0.55
CA MET A 201 -4.60 12.47 -0.28
C MET A 201 -5.92 12.42 0.49
N ARG A 202 -5.92 11.91 1.73
CA ARG A 202 -7.12 11.91 2.58
C ARG A 202 -7.59 13.33 2.88
N ILE A 203 -6.67 14.23 3.20
CA ILE A 203 -6.98 15.63 3.45
C ILE A 203 -7.55 16.27 2.17
N ALA A 204 -6.89 16.11 1.03
CA ALA A 204 -7.35 16.66 -0.25
C ALA A 204 -8.76 16.17 -0.62
N ARG A 205 -9.03 14.87 -0.49
CA ARG A 205 -10.37 14.30 -0.72
C ARG A 205 -11.42 14.90 0.22
N LYS A 206 -11.08 15.06 1.51
CA LYS A 206 -11.98 15.66 2.50
C LYS A 206 -12.26 17.14 2.19
N THR A 207 -11.25 17.90 1.79
CA THR A 207 -11.39 19.30 1.40
C THR A 207 -12.32 19.43 0.19
N VAL A 208 -12.03 18.70 -0.90
CA VAL A 208 -12.89 18.71 -2.10
C VAL A 208 -14.32 18.28 -1.79
N ALA A 209 -14.51 17.27 -0.95
CA ALA A 209 -15.85 16.83 -0.53
C ALA A 209 -16.59 17.87 0.34
N THR A 210 -15.86 18.75 1.03
CA THR A 210 -16.44 19.85 1.83
C THR A 210 -16.81 21.02 0.92
N ASP A 211 -15.91 21.43 0.03
CA ASP A 211 -16.15 22.52 -0.94
C ASP A 211 -17.38 22.21 -1.82
N LEU A 212 -17.52 20.96 -2.28
CA LEU A 212 -18.69 20.50 -3.06
C LEU A 212 -20.00 20.52 -2.25
N ARG A 213 -19.96 20.47 -0.91
CA ARG A 213 -21.17 20.61 -0.07
C ARG A 213 -21.54 22.07 0.09
N ASP A 214 -20.56 22.95 0.23
CA ASP A 214 -20.78 24.39 0.34
C ASP A 214 -21.31 24.99 -0.99
N GLU A 215 -20.94 24.42 -2.13
CA GLU A 215 -21.48 24.80 -3.45
C GLU A 215 -22.92 24.32 -3.70
N ARG A 216 -23.44 23.32 -2.95
CA ARG A 216 -24.84 22.89 -3.14
C ARG A 216 -25.76 24.02 -2.68
N PRO A 217 -26.67 24.52 -3.52
CA PRO A 217 -27.63 25.54 -3.11
C PRO A 217 -28.39 25.02 -1.89
N GLU A 218 -28.38 25.78 -0.78
CA GLU A 218 -29.23 25.45 0.36
C GLU A 218 -30.67 25.40 -0.13
N LEU A 219 -31.23 24.19 -0.18
CA LEU A 219 -32.62 24.02 -0.56
C LEU A 219 -33.48 24.69 0.52
N PRO A 220 -34.56 25.40 0.14
CA PRO A 220 -35.47 25.97 1.11
C PRO A 220 -35.98 24.86 2.03
N SER A 221 -35.92 25.11 3.34
CA SER A 221 -36.36 24.15 4.35
C SER A 221 -37.79 23.71 4.06
N LEU A 222 -37.99 22.40 3.85
CA LEU A 222 -39.30 21.76 3.73
C LEU A 222 -39.94 21.47 5.10
N ALA A 223 -39.32 21.92 6.20
CA ALA A 223 -40.02 21.99 7.46
C ALA A 223 -41.15 23.03 7.31
N THR A 224 -42.37 22.54 7.16
CA THR A 224 -43.58 23.35 7.18
C THR A 224 -43.56 24.26 8.40
N SER A 225 -43.34 25.57 8.22
CA SER A 225 -43.69 26.55 9.23
C SER A 225 -45.21 26.78 9.17
N GLU A 226 -45.97 25.82 9.67
CA GLU A 226 -47.30 26.12 10.18
C GLU A 226 -47.10 26.69 11.59
N MET A 227 -47.58 27.92 11.81
CA MET A 227 -47.28 28.85 12.93
C MET A 227 -45.91 29.55 12.78
N GLU A 228 -45.78 30.88 12.63
CA GLU A 228 -46.48 31.98 13.30
C GLU A 228 -46.55 33.22 12.39
N ARG A 229 -47.75 33.79 12.20
CA ARG A 229 -47.87 35.25 12.12
C ARG A 229 -47.65 35.78 13.54
N GLY A 230 -46.40 35.99 13.92
CA GLY A 230 -45.97 36.56 15.19
C GLY A 230 -44.61 37.22 15.00
N PRO A 231 -44.29 38.32 15.72
CA PRO A 231 -43.05 39.04 15.51
C PRO A 231 -41.87 38.12 15.84
N ALA A 232 -40.92 38.01 14.90
CA ALA A 232 -39.78 37.11 14.97
C ALA A 232 -39.03 37.23 16.32
N PRO A 233 -38.60 36.11 16.93
CA PRO A 233 -37.78 36.17 18.13
C PRO A 233 -36.44 36.84 17.81
N PHE A 234 -36.21 37.99 18.45
CA PHE A 234 -34.94 38.71 18.45
C PHE A 234 -33.85 37.81 19.03
N ILE A 235 -32.88 37.43 18.20
CA ILE A 235 -31.66 36.75 18.64
C ILE A 235 -30.62 37.84 18.94
N PRO A 236 -30.30 38.14 20.21
CA PRO A 236 -29.28 39.13 20.53
C PRO A 236 -27.91 38.61 20.10
N ALA A 237 -27.36 39.22 19.05
CA ALA A 237 -25.97 39.06 18.65
C ALA A 237 -25.05 39.83 19.62
N THR A 238 -24.97 39.39 20.88
CA THR A 238 -23.94 39.86 21.81
C THR A 238 -23.53 38.72 22.72
N ARG A 239 -22.37 38.09 22.43
CA ARG A 239 -21.68 37.25 23.42
C ARG A 239 -21.19 38.14 24.56
N SER A 240 -21.93 38.19 25.66
CA SER A 240 -21.44 38.71 26.92
C SER A 240 -20.36 37.77 27.47
N ARG A 241 -19.14 38.29 27.64
CA ARG A 241 -18.09 37.64 28.43
C ARG A 241 -18.37 37.89 29.91
N GLY A 242 -19.29 37.13 30.50
CA GLY A 242 -19.29 36.85 31.94
C GLY A 242 -18.51 35.54 32.13
N GLY A 243 -17.40 35.47 32.84
CA GLY A 243 -17.18 36.00 34.18
C GLY A 243 -17.18 34.81 35.13
N VAL A 244 -16.12 34.00 35.11
CA VAL A 244 -15.91 32.92 36.08
C VAL A 244 -15.26 33.55 37.32
N LEU A 245 -16.04 33.64 38.41
CA LEU A 245 -15.52 33.96 39.73
C LEU A 245 -14.77 32.75 40.27
N GLY A 246 -13.45 32.83 40.28
CA GLY A 246 -12.55 31.96 41.04
C GLY A 246 -11.58 32.85 41.80
N ALA A 247 -11.61 32.74 43.13
CA ALA A 247 -10.85 33.55 44.06
C ALA A 247 -9.32 33.44 43.85
N HIS A 248 -8.60 34.48 44.30
CA HIS A 248 -7.38 34.46 45.13
C HIS A 248 -6.39 35.57 44.73
N GLY A 249 -5.90 36.28 45.76
CA GLY A 249 -4.53 36.80 45.78
C GLY A 249 -4.35 38.26 45.37
N VAL A 250 -4.24 39.12 46.38
CA VAL A 250 -3.72 40.49 46.29
C VAL A 250 -2.34 40.53 45.60
N LYS A 251 -2.12 41.46 44.66
CA LYS A 251 -0.77 41.93 44.32
C LYS A 251 -0.72 43.36 43.76
N ALA A 252 0.23 44.13 44.31
CA ALA A 252 0.57 45.54 44.06
C ALA A 252 1.32 45.76 42.71
N PRO A 253 1.60 47.01 42.28
CA PRO A 253 1.91 47.33 40.89
C PRO A 253 3.39 47.23 40.47
N VAL A 254 3.54 46.80 39.21
CA VAL A 254 4.55 47.00 38.14
C VAL A 254 5.94 47.59 38.45
N ALA A 255 6.97 46.87 37.99
CA ALA A 255 8.26 47.40 37.51
C ALA A 255 8.66 46.68 36.20
N PRO A 256 9.42 47.32 35.27
CA PRO A 256 9.68 46.80 33.92
C PRO A 256 10.86 45.80 33.88
N SER A 257 10.79 44.81 32.99
CA SER A 257 11.85 43.81 32.77
C SER A 257 12.47 43.88 31.37
N VAL A 258 13.79 43.66 31.34
CA VAL A 258 14.77 43.69 30.24
C VAL A 258 14.62 42.45 29.33
N PRO A 259 14.97 42.51 28.02
CA PRO A 259 14.84 41.36 27.11
C PRO A 259 15.91 40.27 27.31
N PRO A 260 15.61 38.99 27.01
CA PRO A 260 16.58 37.88 27.09
C PRO A 260 17.39 37.67 25.79
N PRO A 261 18.58 37.04 25.87
CA PRO A 261 19.48 36.81 24.72
C PRO A 261 19.17 35.50 23.95
N ALA A 262 19.66 35.44 22.71
CA ALA A 262 19.51 34.33 21.76
C ALA A 262 20.30 33.06 22.16
N PRO A 263 19.84 31.85 21.76
CA PRO A 263 20.56 30.61 22.05
C PRO A 263 21.56 30.22 20.95
N ALA A 264 22.72 29.70 21.38
CA ALA A 264 23.75 29.04 20.58
C ALA A 264 23.49 27.51 20.46
N PRO A 265 24.08 26.80 19.48
CA PRO A 265 23.73 25.42 19.17
C PRO A 265 24.53 24.42 20.02
N SER A 266 23.98 23.23 20.25
CA SER A 266 24.68 22.11 20.88
C SER A 266 24.44 20.80 20.15
N ALA A 267 25.49 19.98 20.20
CA ALA A 267 25.88 18.99 19.23
C ALA A 267 25.26 17.59 19.44
N SER A 268 25.42 16.81 18.38
CA SER A 268 25.21 15.37 18.20
C SER A 268 25.68 14.47 19.37
N ALA A 269 24.85 13.48 19.72
CA ALA A 269 25.26 12.30 20.48
C ALA A 269 25.04 11.03 19.64
N THR A 270 26.14 10.33 19.39
CA THR A 270 26.23 8.97 18.83
C THR A 270 25.97 7.94 19.93
N TRP A 271 25.26 6.86 19.60
CA TRP A 271 25.08 5.69 20.49
C TRP A 271 25.68 4.44 19.85
N ALA A 272 26.38 3.65 20.66
CA ALA A 272 27.08 2.41 20.32
C ALA A 272 26.43 1.17 20.99
N PRO A 273 26.56 -0.05 20.44
CA PRO A 273 25.88 -1.25 20.95
C PRO A 273 26.71 -2.00 22.01
N PRO A 274 26.08 -2.78 22.93
CA PRO A 274 26.80 -3.75 23.76
C PRO A 274 26.88 -5.15 23.11
N VAL A 275 27.94 -5.89 23.47
CA VAL A 275 28.29 -7.24 23.00
C VAL A 275 28.49 -8.18 24.21
N LEU A 276 28.25 -9.48 23.99
CA LEU A 276 28.61 -10.71 24.75
C LEU A 276 27.65 -11.09 25.90
N LEU A 277 27.14 -12.34 26.00
CA LEU A 277 27.91 -13.59 26.16
C LEU A 277 27.27 -14.88 25.59
N ASP A 278 28.19 -15.75 25.14
CA ASP A 278 28.30 -17.22 25.02
C ASP A 278 27.11 -18.22 25.05
N ALA A 279 27.25 -19.22 24.17
CA ALA A 279 26.51 -20.48 24.04
C ALA A 279 27.10 -21.59 24.96
N PRO A 280 26.46 -22.78 25.09
CA PRO A 280 26.84 -23.93 24.22
C PRO A 280 25.68 -24.91 23.87
N PRO A 281 25.93 -25.96 23.03
CA PRO A 281 24.95 -26.57 22.11
C PRO A 281 24.50 -28.00 22.50
N ALA A 282 23.79 -28.65 21.55
CA ALA A 282 23.35 -30.07 21.44
C ALA A 282 21.82 -30.23 21.60
N SER A 283 21.07 -31.03 20.84
CA SER A 283 21.36 -32.09 19.87
C SER A 283 20.03 -32.48 19.18
N ALA A 284 20.07 -32.81 17.89
CA ALA A 284 19.07 -33.70 17.29
C ALA A 284 19.47 -35.17 17.58
N PRO A 285 18.52 -36.12 17.64
CA PRO A 285 18.36 -36.98 16.47
C PRO A 285 16.90 -37.40 16.17
N ALA A 286 16.80 -38.15 15.08
CA ALA A 286 15.62 -38.55 14.32
C ALA A 286 14.77 -39.69 14.92
N ALA A 287 13.61 -39.87 14.26
CA ALA A 287 12.86 -41.12 14.02
C ALA A 287 12.17 -41.83 15.20
N ALA A 288 10.85 -42.03 15.07
CA ALA A 288 10.24 -43.34 14.81
C ALA A 288 8.72 -43.28 14.95
N ALA A 289 8.01 -43.80 13.94
CA ALA A 289 6.60 -44.12 14.01
C ALA A 289 6.36 -45.19 15.08
N ARG A 290 5.37 -44.97 15.96
CA ARG A 290 4.68 -46.04 16.68
C ARG A 290 3.20 -45.69 16.79
N ALA A 291 2.41 -46.42 16.01
CA ALA A 291 0.99 -46.58 16.24
C ALA A 291 0.80 -47.45 17.49
N LEU A 292 0.01 -46.97 18.46
CA LEU A 292 -0.67 -47.83 19.42
C LEU A 292 -2.11 -47.33 19.58
N ALA A 293 -2.99 -48.32 19.57
CA ALA A 293 -4.43 -48.21 19.45
C ALA A 293 -5.13 -47.73 20.73
N VAL A 294 -6.35 -47.28 20.48
CA VAL A 294 -7.41 -46.75 21.34
C VAL A 294 -7.74 -47.64 22.55
N ALA A 295 -7.96 -46.99 23.71
CA ALA A 295 -9.03 -47.35 24.64
C ALA A 295 -9.58 -46.06 25.30
N PRO A 296 -10.91 -45.83 25.34
CA PRO A 296 -11.49 -44.57 25.79
C PRO A 296 -11.68 -44.57 27.31
N ALA A 297 -10.90 -43.76 28.02
CA ALA A 297 -11.23 -43.39 29.39
C ALA A 297 -12.21 -42.22 29.35
N ALA A 298 -13.50 -42.52 29.53
CA ALA A 298 -14.54 -41.54 29.76
C ALA A 298 -14.29 -40.83 31.11
N ALA A 299 -13.49 -39.76 31.05
CA ALA A 299 -13.49 -38.73 32.08
C ALA A 299 -14.53 -37.68 31.66
N SER A 300 -15.46 -37.37 32.55
CA SER A 300 -16.51 -36.38 32.40
C SER A 300 -15.93 -35.04 31.93
N ALA A 301 -15.93 -34.81 30.62
CA ALA A 301 -15.43 -33.59 30.04
C ALA A 301 -16.52 -32.52 30.19
N SER A 302 -16.36 -31.63 31.17
CA SER A 302 -17.04 -30.35 31.14
C SER A 302 -16.82 -29.71 29.77
N PRO A 303 -17.85 -29.13 29.12
CA PRO A 303 -17.69 -28.50 27.82
C PRO A 303 -16.52 -27.51 27.86
N PRO A 304 -15.68 -27.45 26.80
CA PRO A 304 -14.59 -26.49 26.78
C PRO A 304 -15.17 -25.08 26.97
N PRO A 305 -14.50 -24.21 27.76
CA PRO A 305 -14.98 -22.85 27.94
C PRO A 305 -15.20 -22.21 26.57
N ALA A 306 -16.41 -21.68 26.39
CA ALA A 306 -16.73 -20.85 25.25
C ALA A 306 -15.93 -19.55 25.41
N TYR A 307 -15.35 -19.09 24.32
CA TYR A 307 -14.57 -17.85 24.33
C TYR A 307 -15.08 -16.99 23.20
N SER A 308 -15.13 -15.70 23.44
CA SER A 308 -15.49 -14.71 22.44
C SER A 308 -14.43 -13.61 22.36
N LEU A 309 -14.27 -13.04 21.18
CA LEU A 309 -13.46 -11.86 20.93
C LEU A 309 -14.41 -10.69 20.71
N VAL A 310 -14.35 -9.70 21.60
CA VAL A 310 -15.13 -8.47 21.47
C VAL A 310 -14.25 -7.42 20.81
N LEU A 311 -14.56 -7.10 19.55
CA LEU A 311 -13.88 -6.04 18.81
C LEU A 311 -14.18 -4.68 19.42
N ASP A 312 -13.26 -3.75 19.25
CA ASP A 312 -13.39 -2.32 19.60
C ASP A 312 -14.60 -1.61 18.97
N ALA A 313 -15.13 -2.09 17.85
CA ALA A 313 -16.39 -1.60 17.27
C ALA A 313 -17.66 -2.15 17.95
N GLY A 314 -17.52 -3.12 18.87
CA GLY A 314 -18.62 -3.77 19.58
C GLY A 314 -19.02 -5.13 19.01
N ASP A 315 -18.50 -5.51 17.83
CA ASP A 315 -18.77 -6.81 17.22
C ASP A 315 -18.21 -7.95 18.08
N VAL A 316 -19.00 -9.02 18.24
CA VAL A 316 -18.61 -10.19 19.03
C VAL A 316 -18.37 -11.37 18.10
N ILE A 317 -17.15 -11.93 18.15
CA ILE A 317 -16.73 -13.08 17.36
C ILE A 317 -16.59 -14.28 18.29
N VAL A 318 -17.44 -15.28 18.11
CA VAL A 318 -17.35 -16.53 18.89
C VAL A 318 -16.18 -17.37 18.38
N LEU A 319 -15.32 -17.83 19.29
CA LEU A 319 -14.19 -18.69 18.99
C LEU A 319 -14.65 -20.16 18.82
N GLY A 320 -15.26 -20.45 17.68
CA GLY A 320 -15.74 -21.78 17.29
C GLY A 320 -14.66 -22.67 16.66
N GLY A 321 -14.89 -23.98 16.64
CA GLY A 321 -14.02 -24.95 15.96
C GLY A 321 -12.56 -24.91 16.43
N ALA A 322 -11.62 -24.85 15.48
CA ALA A 322 -10.19 -24.78 15.76
C ALA A 322 -9.70 -23.34 16.06
N GLY A 323 -10.54 -22.33 15.87
CA GLY A 323 -10.20 -20.92 16.12
C GLY A 323 -10.73 -19.97 15.04
N VAL A 324 -10.19 -18.74 15.03
CA VAL A 324 -10.52 -17.70 14.06
C VAL A 324 -9.26 -17.06 13.48
N LEU A 325 -9.35 -16.68 12.21
CA LEU A 325 -8.35 -15.96 11.46
C LEU A 325 -8.89 -14.57 11.11
N LEU A 326 -8.29 -13.54 11.72
CA LEU A 326 -8.64 -12.14 11.56
C LEU A 326 -7.80 -11.48 10.48
N GLY A 327 -8.42 -10.62 9.69
CA GLY A 327 -7.75 -9.75 8.74
C GLY A 327 -8.73 -8.97 7.90
N ARG A 328 -8.27 -8.07 7.04
CA ARG A 328 -9.19 -7.30 6.16
C ARG A 328 -9.75 -8.11 4.98
N ALA A 329 -9.09 -9.23 4.64
CA ALA A 329 -9.49 -10.15 3.58
C ALA A 329 -8.80 -11.51 3.84
N PRO A 330 -9.18 -12.21 4.92
CA PRO A 330 -8.48 -13.40 5.39
C PRO A 330 -8.61 -14.54 4.39
N ALA A 331 -7.51 -15.26 4.20
CA ALA A 331 -7.46 -16.47 3.39
C ALA A 331 -6.76 -17.58 4.17
N ALA A 332 -7.35 -18.78 4.15
CA ALA A 332 -6.82 -19.97 4.80
C ALA A 332 -5.56 -20.49 4.10
N ALA A 333 -4.58 -20.96 4.89
CA ALA A 333 -3.42 -21.70 4.42
C ALA A 333 -3.58 -23.21 4.70
N ALA A 334 -2.66 -24.04 4.20
CA ALA A 334 -2.70 -25.50 4.30
C ALA A 334 -2.70 -26.08 5.74
N GLY A 335 -2.62 -25.23 6.78
CA GLY A 335 -2.72 -25.61 8.20
C GLY A 335 -3.92 -25.03 8.96
N ASP A 336 -4.80 -24.26 8.30
CA ASP A 336 -5.92 -23.55 8.94
C ASP A 336 -7.24 -24.36 8.88
N LEU A 337 -7.15 -25.69 8.99
CA LEU A 337 -8.31 -26.58 8.94
C LEU A 337 -9.25 -26.32 10.13
N GLY A 338 -10.52 -26.02 9.85
CA GLY A 338 -11.53 -25.75 10.88
C GLY A 338 -11.38 -24.38 11.57
N VAL A 339 -10.59 -23.46 11.01
CA VAL A 339 -10.43 -22.08 11.49
C VAL A 339 -11.39 -21.16 10.72
N ALA A 340 -12.24 -20.43 11.42
CA ALA A 340 -13.17 -19.49 10.80
C ALA A 340 -12.43 -18.26 10.26
N MET A 341 -12.82 -17.77 9.09
CA MET A 341 -12.23 -16.56 8.49
C MET A 341 -13.13 -15.37 8.80
N VAL A 342 -12.61 -14.37 9.52
CA VAL A 342 -13.40 -13.19 9.88
C VAL A 342 -12.74 -11.93 9.33
N ALA A 343 -13.45 -11.30 8.40
CA ALA A 343 -13.07 -10.02 7.85
C ALA A 343 -13.34 -8.91 8.87
N VAL A 344 -12.30 -8.18 9.27
CA VAL A 344 -12.42 -7.02 10.15
C VAL A 344 -12.35 -5.75 9.29
N ALA A 345 -13.38 -4.92 9.41
CA ALA A 345 -13.47 -3.67 8.68
C ALA A 345 -12.33 -2.72 9.08
N ASP A 346 -11.51 -2.34 8.11
CA ASP A 346 -10.35 -1.49 8.31
C ASP A 346 -10.25 -0.42 7.22
N THR A 347 -10.71 0.78 7.57
CA THR A 347 -10.66 1.97 6.72
C THR A 347 -9.25 2.58 6.65
N THR A 348 -8.35 2.19 7.55
CA THR A 348 -6.98 2.71 7.67
C THR A 348 -5.94 1.88 6.92
N MET A 349 -6.30 0.66 6.49
CA MET A 349 -5.37 -0.34 5.93
C MET A 349 -4.23 -0.71 6.90
N SER A 350 -4.46 -0.57 8.20
CA SER A 350 -3.55 -1.00 9.26
C SER A 350 -3.58 -2.52 9.48
N ILE A 351 -4.57 -3.22 8.94
CA ILE A 351 -4.77 -4.65 9.07
C ILE A 351 -4.32 -5.35 7.78
N SER A 352 -3.41 -6.33 7.90
CA SER A 352 -3.03 -7.22 6.79
C SER A 352 -4.23 -8.03 6.27
N LYS A 353 -4.14 -8.56 5.04
CA LYS A 353 -5.19 -9.41 4.46
C LYS A 353 -5.52 -10.58 5.40
N THR A 354 -4.48 -11.30 5.81
CA THR A 354 -4.47 -12.25 6.91
C THR A 354 -3.53 -11.68 7.97
N HIS A 355 -4.03 -11.38 9.17
CA HIS A 355 -3.28 -10.61 10.17
C HIS A 355 -2.98 -11.42 11.42
N LEU A 356 -4.01 -11.87 12.14
CA LEU A 356 -3.89 -12.48 13.45
C LEU A 356 -4.74 -13.75 13.49
N ALA A 357 -4.14 -14.88 13.84
CA ALA A 357 -4.87 -16.10 14.13
C ALA A 357 -5.04 -16.25 15.64
N VAL A 358 -6.26 -16.51 16.09
CA VAL A 358 -6.56 -16.86 17.48
C VAL A 358 -7.06 -18.30 17.46
N LEU A 359 -6.25 -19.22 17.96
CA LEU A 359 -6.43 -20.65 17.78
C LEU A 359 -6.67 -21.35 19.11
N ARG A 360 -7.51 -22.39 19.10
CA ARG A 360 -7.67 -23.28 20.25
C ARG A 360 -6.57 -24.35 20.23
N ARG A 361 -5.85 -24.48 21.34
CA ARG A 361 -4.91 -25.58 21.60
C ARG A 361 -5.31 -26.29 22.89
N GLY A 362 -6.10 -27.35 22.76
CA GLY A 362 -6.68 -28.03 23.91
C GLY A 362 -7.62 -27.09 24.69
N ARG A 363 -7.25 -26.77 25.94
CA ARG A 363 -8.01 -25.84 26.81
C ARG A 363 -7.55 -24.38 26.71
N GLU A 364 -6.42 -24.14 26.05
CA GLU A 364 -5.81 -22.82 25.92
C GLU A 364 -6.16 -22.15 24.59
N ILE A 365 -6.07 -20.82 24.58
CA ILE A 365 -6.11 -20.02 23.36
C ILE A 365 -4.71 -19.48 23.11
N VAL A 366 -4.29 -19.53 21.85
CA VAL A 366 -3.04 -18.90 21.41
C VAL A 366 -3.31 -17.88 20.31
N ALA A 367 -2.62 -16.75 20.38
CA ALA A 367 -2.55 -15.77 19.32
C ALA A 367 -1.28 -15.99 18.49
N VAL A 368 -1.40 -15.94 17.16
CA VAL A 368 -0.29 -16.07 16.22
C VAL A 368 -0.38 -14.93 15.21
N ASP A 369 0.61 -14.03 15.23
CA ASP A 369 0.72 -13.04 14.16
C ASP A 369 1.09 -13.72 12.84
N ARG A 370 0.32 -13.46 11.78
CA ARG A 370 0.46 -14.10 10.47
C ARG A 370 1.38 -13.31 9.55
N HIS A 371 2.52 -12.86 10.10
CA HIS A 371 3.50 -12.01 9.42
C HIS A 371 2.84 -10.71 8.92
N SER A 372 2.12 -10.07 9.84
CA SER A 372 1.43 -8.82 9.55
C SER A 372 2.42 -7.67 9.34
N THR A 373 2.00 -6.64 8.61
CA THR A 373 2.88 -5.48 8.32
C THR A 373 3.07 -4.61 9.57
N ASN A 374 2.03 -4.44 10.38
CA ASN A 374 2.02 -3.52 11.51
C ASN A 374 2.25 -4.24 12.86
N GLY A 375 2.21 -5.56 12.86
CA GLY A 375 2.38 -6.38 14.06
C GLY A 375 1.11 -6.52 14.87
N SER A 376 1.18 -7.45 15.82
CA SER A 376 0.15 -7.72 16.82
C SER A 376 0.77 -7.76 18.21
N ALA A 377 -0.01 -7.47 19.25
CA ALA A 377 0.43 -7.58 20.64
C ALA A 377 -0.69 -8.06 21.57
N ILE A 378 -0.31 -8.55 22.75
CA ILE A 378 -1.22 -8.86 23.85
C ILE A 378 -1.02 -7.79 24.92
N VAL A 379 -2.08 -7.08 25.28
CA VAL A 379 -2.09 -6.13 26.41
C VAL A 379 -2.72 -6.84 27.60
N ARG A 380 -1.92 -7.05 28.66
CA ARG A 380 -2.31 -7.73 29.90
C ARG A 380 -1.94 -6.86 31.09
N GLY A 381 -2.93 -6.49 31.91
CA GLY A 381 -2.69 -5.63 33.09
C GLY A 381 -2.04 -4.29 32.75
N GLY A 382 -2.30 -3.75 31.55
CA GLY A 382 -1.71 -2.51 31.05
C GLY A 382 -0.31 -2.67 30.43
N ALA A 383 0.31 -3.85 30.49
CA ALA A 383 1.59 -4.13 29.85
C ALA A 383 1.39 -4.76 28.46
N GLU A 384 2.01 -4.14 27.44
CA GLU A 384 1.97 -4.63 26.06
C GLU A 384 3.10 -5.63 25.79
N HIS A 385 2.73 -6.81 25.31
CA HIS A 385 3.64 -7.90 24.93
C HIS A 385 3.51 -8.14 23.42
N ARG A 386 4.50 -7.66 22.66
CA ARG A 386 4.49 -7.80 21.20
C ARG A 386 4.65 -9.26 20.77
N LEU A 387 3.82 -9.69 19.84
CA LEU A 387 3.91 -11.03 19.27
C LEU A 387 5.06 -11.12 18.28
N VAL A 388 5.82 -12.21 18.36
CA VAL A 388 6.80 -12.56 17.31
C VAL A 388 6.04 -13.20 16.15
N PRO A 389 6.18 -12.70 14.91
CA PRO A 389 5.52 -13.28 13.75
C PRO A 389 5.70 -14.79 13.63
N GLY A 390 4.59 -15.51 13.41
CA GLY A 390 4.55 -16.96 13.27
C GLY A 390 4.68 -17.77 14.56
N GLN A 391 5.01 -17.14 15.70
CA GLN A 391 5.12 -17.84 16.98
C GLN A 391 3.81 -17.75 17.78
N PRO A 392 3.32 -18.85 18.37
CA PRO A 392 2.14 -18.83 19.23
C PRO A 392 2.46 -18.24 20.60
N ALA A 393 1.60 -17.31 21.05
CA ALA A 393 1.62 -16.77 22.41
C ALA A 393 0.29 -17.07 23.11
N ILE A 394 0.35 -17.45 24.38
CA ILE A 394 -0.83 -17.83 25.17
C ILE A 394 -1.65 -16.58 25.53
N VAL A 395 -2.96 -16.68 25.29
CA VAL A 395 -3.94 -15.63 25.58
C VAL A 395 -4.88 -16.09 26.68
N HIS A 396 -5.21 -15.19 27.60
CA HIS A 396 -6.13 -15.42 28.70
C HIS A 396 -7.37 -14.54 28.57
N PRO A 397 -8.51 -14.95 29.16
CA PRO A 397 -9.66 -14.06 29.32
C PRO A 397 -9.27 -12.76 30.03
N GLY A 398 -9.78 -11.64 29.52
CA GLY A 398 -9.44 -10.30 29.96
C GLY A 398 -8.27 -9.65 29.21
N ASP A 399 -7.50 -10.41 28.43
CA ASP A 399 -6.46 -9.84 27.57
C ASP A 399 -7.09 -9.04 26.42
N THR A 400 -6.41 -7.95 26.03
CA THR A 400 -6.72 -7.22 24.80
C THR A 400 -5.67 -7.53 23.74
N LEU A 401 -6.09 -8.11 22.63
CA LEU A 401 -5.26 -8.34 21.45
C LEU A 401 -5.28 -7.09 20.56
N THR A 402 -4.13 -6.50 20.30
CA THR A 402 -3.99 -5.43 19.29
C THR A 402 -3.47 -6.01 17.98
N PHE A 403 -3.99 -5.52 16.85
CA PHE A 403 -3.59 -5.94 15.51
C PHE A 403 -3.81 -4.79 14.52
N GLY A 404 -2.71 -4.18 14.05
CA GLY A 404 -2.79 -2.89 13.38
C GLY A 404 -3.33 -1.81 14.33
N ASP A 405 -4.30 -1.02 13.88
CA ASP A 405 -4.92 0.04 14.68
C ASP A 405 -6.20 -0.43 15.39
N ARG A 406 -6.49 -1.73 15.36
CA ARG A 406 -7.70 -2.33 15.96
C ARG A 406 -7.34 -3.18 17.16
N SER A 407 -8.34 -3.39 18.01
CA SER A 407 -8.20 -4.26 19.18
C SER A 407 -9.42 -5.18 19.39
N ALA A 408 -9.17 -6.32 20.04
CA ALA A 408 -10.19 -7.26 20.46
C ALA A 408 -9.93 -7.74 21.88
N THR A 409 -10.95 -7.72 22.75
CA THR A 409 -10.85 -8.22 24.12
C THR A 409 -11.33 -9.66 24.19
N VAL A 410 -10.55 -10.53 24.83
CA VAL A 410 -10.92 -11.94 25.01
C VAL A 410 -11.85 -12.09 26.21
N ARG A 411 -13.01 -12.71 26.02
CA ARG A 411 -13.95 -13.07 27.07
C ARG A 411 -14.11 -14.58 27.16
N ALA A 412 -14.32 -15.06 28.38
CA ALA A 412 -14.86 -16.39 28.62
C ALA A 412 -16.38 -16.23 28.72
N ASP A 413 -17.12 -17.02 27.94
CA ASP A 413 -18.59 -17.03 27.92
C ASP A 413 -19.16 -18.07 28.91
#